data_AF-A0A8H7E1X1-F1
#
_entry.id   AF-A0A8H7E1X1-F1
#
_cell.length_a   1.000
_cell.length_b   1.000
_cell.length_c   1.000
_cell.angle_alpha   90.00
_cell.angle_beta   90.00
_cell.angle_gamma   90.00
#
_symmetry.space_group_name_H-M   'P 1'
#
loop_
_entity.id
_entity.type
_entity.pdbx_description
1 polymer ?
#
loop_
_entity_poly.entity_id
_entity_poly.type
_entity_poly.pdbx_seq_one_letter_code
_entity_poly.pdbx_strand_id
1 'polypeptide(L)'
;MEPSPADERDYVEFFAEQDVLVALSTCPGGDLSRWAFGPEGERAMRQSCRPVQVEVFALRDPHAVLGGGGDEAGWREPRSPAYRGCMA
;
A
#
# COMPACT_ATOMS: atom_id res chain seq x y z
N MET A 1 7.18 -7.88 -18.08
CA MET A 1 7.77 -7.18 -16.93
C MET A 1 8.83 -6.26 -17.48
N GLU A 2 8.78 -5.00 -17.07
CA GLU A 2 9.71 -3.96 -17.52
C GLU A 2 10.33 -3.30 -16.28
N PRO A 3 11.50 -2.65 -16.42
CA PRO A 3 12.14 -1.96 -15.31
C PRO A 3 11.21 -0.93 -14.68
N SER A 4 11.07 -0.96 -13.35
CA SER A 4 10.36 0.08 -12.62
C SER A 4 11.05 1.44 -12.80
N PRO A 5 10.32 2.54 -13.07
CA PRO A 5 10.90 3.87 -13.16
C PRO A 5 11.18 4.51 -11.79
N ALA A 6 10.75 3.88 -10.69
CA ALA A 6 10.82 4.46 -9.35
C ALA A 6 12.26 4.65 -8.87
N ASP A 7 12.52 5.78 -8.20
CA ASP A 7 13.76 6.10 -7.50
C ASP A 7 13.58 6.18 -5.97
N GLU A 8 14.66 6.48 -5.25
CA GLU A 8 14.68 6.49 -3.77
C GLU A 8 13.80 7.57 -3.12
N ARG A 9 13.30 8.53 -3.90
CA ARG A 9 12.43 9.62 -3.45
C ARG A 9 10.96 9.34 -3.74
N ASP A 10 10.67 8.34 -4.56
CA ASP A 10 9.32 7.96 -4.89
C ASP A 10 8.68 7.18 -3.73
N TYR A 11 7.43 7.52 -3.44
CA TYR A 11 6.64 6.84 -2.42
C TYR A 11 5.17 6.77 -2.84
N VAL A 12 4.45 5.82 -2.24
CA VAL A 12 2.99 5.75 -2.31
C VAL A 12 2.49 5.85 -0.88
N GLU A 13 1.56 6.77 -0.66
CA GLU A 13 0.94 7.00 0.64
C GLU A 13 -0.50 6.50 0.63
N PHE A 14 -0.92 5.88 1.74
CA PHE A 14 -2.26 5.35 1.91
C PHE A 14 -2.92 5.99 3.12
N PHE A 15 -4.20 6.36 2.97
CA PHE A 15 -5.06 6.66 4.11
C PHE A 15 -5.75 5.37 4.57
N ALA A 16 -5.51 4.98 5.82
CA ALA A 16 -6.16 3.81 6.41
C ALA A 16 -7.60 4.17 6.79
N GLU A 17 -8.55 3.88 5.89
CA GLU A 17 -9.97 4.15 6.15
C GLU A 17 -10.57 3.27 7.27
N GLN A 18 -9.91 2.16 7.60
CA GLN A 18 -10.29 1.24 8.66
C GLN A 18 -9.04 0.78 9.41
N ASP A 19 -9.23 0.07 10.51
CA ASP A 19 -8.14 -0.64 11.16
C ASP A 19 -7.59 -1.74 10.23
N VAL A 20 -6.31 -1.64 9.86
CA VAL A 20 -5.66 -2.55 8.92
C VAL A 20 -4.43 -3.23 9.52
N LEU A 21 -4.21 -4.48 9.12
CA LEU A 21 -2.92 -5.16 9.26
C LEU A 21 -2.24 -5.16 7.88
N VAL A 22 -1.15 -4.42 7.75
CA VAL A 22 -0.41 -4.30 6.48
C VAL A 22 0.70 -5.34 6.41
N ALA A 23 0.80 -6.05 5.30
CA ALA A 23 1.89 -6.95 4.97
C ALA A 23 2.60 -6.49 3.70
N LEU A 24 3.90 -6.26 3.78
CA LEU A 24 4.73 -5.82 2.65
C LEU A 24 5.90 -6.80 2.45
N SER A 25 6.22 -7.09 1.20
CA SER A 25 7.33 -7.97 0.83
C SER A 25 8.24 -7.28 -0.18
N THR A 26 9.52 -7.19 0.15
CA THR A 26 10.56 -6.75 -0.80
C THR A 26 10.79 -7.87 -1.82
N CYS A 27 10.10 -7.77 -2.96
CA CYS A 27 10.12 -8.79 -4.00
C CYS A 27 11.56 -9.13 -4.43
N PRO A 28 11.96 -10.41 -4.49
CA PRO A 28 13.31 -10.79 -4.95
C PRO A 28 13.58 -10.42 -6.41
N GLY A 29 12.53 -10.08 -7.17
CA GLY A 29 12.58 -9.52 -8.52
C GLY A 29 13.24 -8.13 -8.59
N GLY A 30 13.36 -7.43 -7.46
CA GLY A 30 13.86 -6.06 -7.39
C GLY A 30 13.03 -5.11 -8.25
N ASP A 31 13.73 -4.28 -9.03
CA ASP A 31 13.15 -3.35 -10.00
C ASP A 31 12.74 -4.01 -11.34
N LEU A 32 12.88 -5.34 -11.47
CA LEU A 32 12.61 -6.12 -12.68
C LEU A 32 13.53 -5.80 -13.88
N SER A 33 14.59 -5.01 -13.71
CA SER A 33 15.53 -4.67 -14.79
C SER A 33 16.38 -5.84 -15.27
N ARG A 34 16.51 -6.88 -14.43
CA ARG A 34 17.28 -8.11 -14.68
C ARG A 34 16.41 -9.36 -14.65
N TRP A 35 15.12 -9.21 -14.93
CA TRP A 35 14.18 -10.31 -14.84
C TRP A 35 14.57 -11.49 -15.75
N ALA A 36 14.66 -12.69 -15.17
CA ALA A 36 14.89 -13.93 -15.89
C ALA A 36 14.38 -15.14 -15.10
N PHE A 37 14.17 -16.27 -15.78
CA PHE A 37 13.74 -17.52 -15.16
C PHE A 37 14.93 -18.37 -14.68
N GLY A 38 14.65 -19.26 -13.73
CA GLY A 38 15.62 -20.24 -13.23
C GLY A 38 16.59 -19.68 -12.18
N PRO A 39 17.48 -20.53 -11.63
CA PRO A 39 18.34 -20.18 -10.50
C PRO A 39 19.29 -19.00 -10.77
N GLU A 40 19.79 -18.88 -12.00
CA GLU A 40 20.66 -17.77 -12.41
C GLU A 40 19.88 -16.46 -12.51
N GLY A 41 18.67 -16.50 -13.07
CA GLY A 41 17.77 -15.35 -13.11
C GLY A 41 17.40 -14.88 -11.72
N GLU A 42 17.08 -15.80 -10.81
CA GLU A 42 16.81 -15.46 -9.41
C GLU A 42 18.01 -14.76 -8.75
N ARG A 43 19.23 -15.27 -8.97
CA ARG A 43 20.44 -14.64 -8.45
C ARG A 43 20.66 -13.24 -9.04
N ALA A 44 20.38 -13.03 -10.33
CA ALA A 44 20.53 -11.73 -10.98
C ALA A 44 19.52 -10.70 -10.47
N MET A 45 18.26 -11.11 -10.27
CA MET A 45 17.19 -10.24 -9.76
C MET A 45 17.43 -9.82 -8.30
N ARG A 46 17.90 -10.75 -7.46
CA ARG A 46 18.20 -10.43 -6.05
C ARG A 46 19.26 -9.32 -5.91
N GLN A 47 20.09 -9.08 -6.93
CA GLN A 47 21.08 -8.00 -6.91
C GLN A 47 20.47 -6.60 -7.07
N SER A 48 19.26 -6.48 -7.61
CA SER A 48 18.52 -5.20 -7.67
C SER A 48 17.45 -5.08 -6.59
N CYS A 49 17.35 -6.07 -5.68
CA CYS A 49 16.46 -6.00 -4.54
C CYS A 49 16.98 -5.00 -3.51
N ARG A 50 16.07 -4.17 -2.99
CA ARG A 50 16.35 -3.10 -2.03
C ARG A 50 15.31 -3.15 -0.91
N PRO A 51 15.66 -2.70 0.31
CA PRO A 51 14.67 -2.55 1.37
C PRO A 51 13.61 -1.52 0.96
N VAL A 52 12.39 -1.71 1.44
CA VAL A 52 11.30 -0.74 1.30
C VAL A 52 10.99 -0.18 2.68
N GLN A 53 10.95 1.15 2.79
CA GLN A 53 10.64 1.85 4.02
C GLN A 53 9.12 1.93 4.21
N VAL A 54 8.67 1.77 5.46
CA VAL A 54 7.28 1.96 5.85
C VAL A 54 7.25 2.92 7.03
N GLU A 55 6.42 3.94 6.90
CA GLU A 55 6.17 4.93 7.95
C GLU A 55 4.67 4.99 8.23
N VAL A 56 4.33 5.18 9.51
CA VAL A 56 2.95 5.28 9.97
C VAL A 56 2.78 6.63 10.63
N PHE A 57 1.86 7.41 10.09
CA PHE A 57 1.55 8.75 10.58
C PHE A 57 0.15 8.77 11.19
N ALA A 58 0.00 9.50 12.29
CA ALA A 58 -1.29 9.79 12.89
C ALA A 58 -1.67 11.25 12.65
N LEU A 59 -2.93 11.50 12.31
CA LEU A 59 -3.47 12.86 12.21
C LEU A 59 -3.41 13.50 13.60
N ARG A 60 -2.83 14.71 13.67
CA ARG A 60 -2.76 15.48 14.94
C ARG A 60 -4.13 15.92 15.44
N ASP A 61 -5.00 16.29 14.51
CA ASP A 61 -6.40 16.65 14.78
C ASP A 61 -7.31 16.00 13.71
N PRO A 62 -7.77 14.77 13.95
CA PRO A 62 -8.66 14.07 13.02
C PRO A 62 -9.97 14.82 12.79
N HIS A 63 -10.52 15.53 13.78
CA HIS A 63 -11.79 16.24 13.63
C HIS A 63 -11.66 17.40 12.66
N ALA A 64 -10.59 18.19 12.77
CA ALA A 64 -10.33 19.30 11.86
C ALA A 64 -10.00 18.82 10.43
N VAL A 65 -9.21 17.75 10.30
CA VAL A 65 -8.76 17.25 8.98
C VAL A 65 -9.87 16.49 8.25
N LEU A 66 -10.65 15.69 8.97
CA LEU A 66 -11.67 14.80 8.40
C LEU A 66 -13.09 15.37 8.47
N GLY A 67 -13.26 16.60 8.99
CA GLY A 67 -14.55 17.31 9.01
C GLY A 67 -15.56 16.83 10.05
N GLY A 68 -15.09 16.21 11.15
CA GLY A 68 -15.95 15.57 12.16
C GLY A 68 -16.49 16.48 13.26
N GLY A 69 -16.88 17.73 12.94
CA GLY A 69 -17.38 18.69 13.94
C GLY A 69 -18.74 19.31 13.54
N GLY A 70 -19.82 18.89 14.22
CA GLY A 70 -21.17 19.45 14.05
C GLY A 70 -22.10 18.68 13.10
N ASP A 71 -23.20 19.32 12.68
CA ASP A 71 -24.31 18.76 11.90
C ASP A 71 -24.02 18.60 10.38
N GLU A 72 -22.80 18.87 9.91
CA GLU A 72 -22.38 18.62 8.52
C GLU A 72 -21.55 17.32 8.43
N ALA A 73 -21.85 16.47 7.44
CA ALA A 73 -21.34 15.09 7.40
C ALA A 73 -19.85 15.03 7.04
N GLY A 74 -18.99 14.91 8.04
CA GLY A 74 -17.57 14.58 7.90
C GLY A 74 -17.28 13.17 7.38
N TRP A 75 -16.01 12.82 7.26
CA TRP A 75 -15.56 11.46 6.91
C TRP A 75 -16.12 10.43 7.89
N ARG A 76 -16.49 9.26 7.37
CA ARG A 76 -17.01 8.14 8.15
C ARG A 76 -16.34 6.87 7.66
N GLU A 77 -15.94 6.04 8.61
CA GLU A 77 -15.42 4.71 8.31
C GLU A 77 -16.40 3.93 7.41
N PRO A 78 -15.92 3.35 6.30
CA PRO A 78 -16.75 2.54 5.42
C PRO A 78 -17.30 1.33 6.16
N ARG A 79 -18.53 0.93 5.81
CA ARG A 79 -19.18 -0.26 6.36
C ARG A 79 -19.22 -1.37 5.32
N SER A 80 -19.21 -2.62 5.79
CA SER A 80 -19.44 -3.77 4.92
C SER A 80 -20.70 -3.56 4.07
N PRO A 81 -20.65 -3.87 2.76
CA PRO A 81 -21.82 -3.80 1.90
C PRO A 81 -23.01 -4.59 2.49
N ALA A 82 -24.21 -4.03 2.41
CA ALA A 82 -25.42 -4.66 2.94
C ALA A 82 -26.02 -5.75 2.01
N TYR A 83 -25.26 -6.17 1.00
CA TYR A 83 -25.71 -7.19 0.06
C TYR A 83 -25.77 -8.56 0.75
N ARG A 84 -26.95 -9.20 0.73
CA ARG A 84 -27.20 -10.48 1.40
C ARG A 84 -26.89 -11.71 0.54
N GLY A 85 -26.30 -11.54 -0.64
CA GLY A 85 -26.15 -12.63 -1.61
C GLY A 85 -27.43 -12.91 -2.40
N CYS A 86 -27.34 -13.82 -3.37
CA CYS A 86 -28.49 -14.30 -4.16
C CYS A 86 -29.24 -15.49 -3.51
N MET A 87 -28.90 -15.89 -2.29
CA MET A 87 -29.54 -17.03 -1.60
C MET A 87 -30.40 -16.53 -0.42
N ALA A 88 -31.37 -15.66 -0.72
CA ALA A 88 -32.44 -15.33 0.22
C ALA A 88 -33.55 -16.38 0.17
#